data_AF-A0A7D9E9L2-F1
#
_entry.id   AF-A0A7D9E9L2-F1
#
_cell.length_a   1.000
_cell.length_b   1.000
_cell.length_c   1.000
_cell.angle_alpha   90.00
_cell.angle_beta   90.00
_cell.angle_gamma   90.00
#
_symmetry.space_group_name_H-M   'P 1'
#
loop_
_entity.id
_entity.type
_entity.pdbx_description
1 polymer ?
#
loop_
_entity_poly.entity_id
_entity_poly.type
_entity_poly.pdbx_seq_one_letter_code
_entity_poly.pdbx_strand_id
1 'polypeptide(L)'
;MVKSQVETVLGAIDAKDLGITLPHEHLVMDASYYSTPPATDEERERYTAPITMQNLNWLRHNLYKSKVNVSMYNEQEAVIADLKIFKLTGGMTVVENTVIGINRDVAKMVNISKSSGVHIVCGTGYFVDETIPREVKSASVEKITEVR
;
A
#
# COMPACT_ATOMS: atom_id res chain seq x y z
N MET A 1 -10.39 -29.83 16.65
CA MET A 1 -10.66 -28.87 15.56
C MET A 1 -9.49 -27.92 15.48
N VAL A 2 -8.89 -27.73 14.30
CA VAL A 2 -7.87 -26.69 14.09
C VAL A 2 -8.56 -25.34 14.25
N LYS A 3 -8.06 -24.47 15.13
CA LYS A 3 -8.55 -23.08 15.21
C LYS A 3 -8.14 -22.37 13.93
N SER A 4 -9.09 -21.86 13.16
CA SER A 4 -8.81 -21.05 11.97
C SER A 4 -8.47 -19.64 12.44
N GLN A 5 -7.23 -19.21 12.22
CA GLN A 5 -6.74 -17.90 12.64
C GLN A 5 -6.16 -17.15 11.45
N VAL A 6 -6.21 -15.82 11.53
CA VAL A 6 -5.58 -14.91 10.57
C VAL A 6 -4.60 -14.02 11.31
N GLU A 7 -3.36 -13.96 10.84
CA GLU A 7 -2.34 -13.07 11.39
C GLU A 7 -2.57 -11.64 10.89
N THR A 8 -2.75 -10.71 11.83
CA THR A 8 -2.79 -9.28 11.56
C THR A 8 -1.52 -8.63 12.08
N VAL A 9 -1.27 -7.37 11.71
CA VAL A 9 -0.13 -6.60 12.25
C VAL A 9 -0.20 -6.36 13.76
N LEU A 10 -1.35 -6.61 14.41
CA LEU A 10 -1.54 -6.55 15.86
C LEU A 10 -1.66 -7.94 16.51
N GLY A 11 -1.41 -9.01 15.75
CA GLY A 11 -1.49 -10.41 16.20
C GLY A 11 -2.66 -11.19 15.60
N ALA A 12 -2.69 -12.49 15.90
CA ALA A 12 -3.69 -13.41 15.40
C ALA A 12 -5.12 -13.09 15.90
N ILE A 13 -6.08 -13.17 14.98
CA ILE A 13 -7.53 -13.15 15.28
C ILE A 13 -8.19 -14.44 14.81
N ASP A 14 -9.38 -14.77 15.33
CA ASP A 14 -10.19 -15.88 14.80
C ASP A 14 -10.72 -15.49 13.41
N ALA A 15 -10.73 -16.43 12.47
CA ALA A 15 -11.20 -16.16 11.11
C ALA A 15 -12.66 -15.65 11.08
N LYS A 16 -13.49 -16.02 12.06
CA LYS A 16 -14.87 -15.50 12.17
C LYS A 16 -14.92 -14.00 12.52
N ASP A 17 -13.84 -13.45 13.07
CA ASP A 17 -13.75 -12.06 13.51
C ASP A 17 -13.28 -11.11 12.40
N LEU A 18 -13.00 -11.62 11.19
CA LEU A 18 -12.60 -10.82 10.02
C LEU A 18 -13.66 -9.77 9.62
N GLY A 19 -14.95 -10.09 9.78
CA GLY A 19 -16.06 -9.24 9.35
C GLY A 19 -16.00 -8.83 7.87
N ILE A 20 -16.53 -7.64 7.55
CA ILE A 20 -16.44 -7.08 6.19
C ILE A 20 -14.97 -6.78 5.88
N THR A 21 -14.45 -7.41 4.83
CA THR A 21 -13.03 -7.42 4.48
C THR A 21 -12.82 -6.84 3.09
N LEU A 22 -11.87 -5.91 2.96
CA LEU A 22 -11.29 -5.52 1.67
C LEU A 22 -10.04 -6.37 1.42
N PRO A 23 -10.07 -7.33 0.47
CA PRO A 23 -9.01 -8.32 0.32
C PRO A 23 -7.79 -7.79 -0.47
N HIS A 24 -7.84 -6.55 -0.99
CA HIS A 24 -6.73 -5.98 -1.74
C HIS A 24 -6.73 -4.46 -1.69
N GLU A 25 -5.90 -3.88 -0.83
CA GLU A 25 -5.72 -2.44 -0.71
C GLU A 25 -4.24 -2.07 -0.54
N HIS A 26 -3.94 -0.77 -0.67
CA HIS A 26 -2.64 -0.19 -0.42
C HIS A 26 -2.78 0.99 0.55
N LEU A 27 -2.01 0.96 1.66
CA LEU A 27 -2.11 1.97 2.71
C LEU A 27 -0.82 2.81 2.85
N VAL A 28 0.30 2.33 2.28
CA VAL A 28 1.64 2.95 2.44
C VAL A 28 2.50 2.89 1.16
N MET A 29 1.87 2.64 0.01
CA MET A 29 2.54 2.32 -1.25
C MET A 29 3.34 3.48 -1.87
N ASP A 30 4.45 3.12 -2.52
CA ASP A 30 5.12 3.96 -3.52
C ASP A 30 5.13 3.26 -4.90
N ALA A 31 4.39 3.83 -5.84
CA ALA A 31 4.25 3.36 -7.21
C ALA A 31 5.02 4.25 -8.21
N SER A 32 5.98 5.05 -7.74
CA SER A 32 6.80 5.94 -8.59
C SER A 32 7.67 5.20 -9.61
N TYR A 33 7.83 3.89 -9.46
CA TYR A 33 8.41 3.04 -10.49
C TYR A 33 7.66 3.13 -11.84
N TYR A 34 6.33 3.29 -11.83
CA TYR A 34 5.54 3.47 -13.05
C TYR A 34 5.67 4.87 -13.65
N SER A 35 6.30 5.82 -12.94
CA SER A 35 6.45 7.18 -13.42
C SER A 35 7.41 7.28 -14.58
N THR A 36 7.01 8.05 -15.59
CA THR A 36 7.93 8.46 -16.64
C THR A 36 8.67 9.73 -16.19
N PRO A 37 10.02 9.78 -16.27
CA PRO A 37 10.76 10.99 -15.98
C PRO A 37 10.29 12.15 -16.87
N PRO A 38 10.04 13.35 -16.31
CA PRO A 38 9.60 14.50 -17.09
C PRO A 38 10.69 14.98 -18.07
N ALA A 39 10.34 15.15 -19.34
CA ALA A 39 11.27 15.54 -20.39
C ALA A 39 11.42 17.06 -20.50
N THR A 40 10.35 17.82 -20.28
CA THR A 40 10.32 19.30 -20.39
C THR A 40 10.24 20.00 -19.03
N ASP A 41 10.52 21.31 -19.00
CA ASP A 41 10.31 22.12 -17.79
C ASP A 41 8.85 22.14 -17.35
N GLU A 42 7.91 22.21 -18.29
CA GLU A 42 6.49 22.14 -17.99
C GLU A 42 6.11 20.79 -17.36
N GLU A 43 6.64 19.68 -17.88
CA GLU A 43 6.40 18.36 -17.29
C GLU A 43 7.04 18.25 -15.90
N ARG A 44 8.22 18.85 -15.67
CA ARG A 44 8.87 18.89 -14.35
C ARG A 44 8.02 19.63 -13.33
N GLU A 45 7.45 20.77 -13.71
CA GLU A 45 6.54 21.54 -12.86
C GLU A 45 5.31 20.72 -12.47
N ARG A 46 4.65 20.08 -13.46
CA ARG A 46 3.47 19.23 -13.22
C ARG A 46 3.78 17.99 -12.40
N TYR A 47 4.97 17.39 -12.56
CA TYR A 47 5.37 16.18 -11.88
C TYR A 47 5.36 16.32 -10.35
N THR A 48 5.70 17.50 -9.84
CA THR A 48 5.74 17.80 -8.40
C THR A 48 4.61 18.71 -7.92
N ALA A 49 3.74 19.18 -8.82
CA ALA A 49 2.65 20.07 -8.46
C ALA A 49 1.66 19.39 -7.50
N PRO A 50 1.14 20.09 -6.49
CA PRO A 50 0.16 19.53 -5.57
C PRO A 50 -1.14 19.15 -6.30
N ILE A 51 -1.87 18.18 -5.76
CA ILE A 51 -3.19 17.80 -6.25
C ILE A 51 -4.18 18.92 -5.91
N THR A 52 -4.84 19.47 -6.92
CA THR A 52 -5.83 20.56 -6.77
C THR A 52 -7.03 20.32 -7.67
N MET A 53 -8.16 20.98 -7.38
CA MET A 53 -9.33 20.88 -8.24
C MET A 53 -9.07 21.41 -9.66
N GLN A 54 -8.16 22.38 -9.80
CA GLN A 54 -7.77 22.99 -11.07
C GLN A 54 -7.03 22.02 -11.99
N ASN A 55 -6.19 21.13 -11.44
CA ASN A 55 -5.40 20.17 -12.23
C ASN A 55 -5.99 18.75 -12.23
N LEU A 56 -7.10 18.51 -11.52
CA LEU A 56 -7.70 17.19 -11.36
C LEU A 56 -8.04 16.49 -12.70
N ASN A 57 -8.54 17.25 -13.70
CA ASN A 57 -8.81 16.67 -15.01
C ASN A 57 -7.54 16.13 -15.67
N TRP A 58 -6.42 16.86 -15.58
CA TRP A 58 -5.15 16.43 -16.13
C TRP A 58 -4.62 15.19 -15.40
N LEU A 59 -4.68 15.18 -14.06
CA LEU A 59 -4.23 14.05 -13.22
C LEU A 59 -4.96 12.75 -13.58
N ARG A 60 -6.29 12.81 -13.76
CA ARG A 60 -7.12 11.64 -14.14
C ARG A 60 -6.70 10.98 -15.45
N HIS A 61 -6.10 11.74 -16.37
CA HIS A 61 -5.62 11.23 -17.66
C HIS A 61 -4.12 10.95 -17.67
N ASN A 62 -3.39 11.34 -16.61
CA ASN A 62 -1.93 11.27 -16.54
C ASN A 62 -1.46 10.78 -15.16
N LEU A 63 -2.10 9.72 -14.65
CA LEU A 63 -1.93 9.22 -13.28
C LEU A 63 -0.45 9.03 -12.89
N TYR A 64 0.34 8.45 -13.79
CA TYR A 64 1.75 8.16 -13.59
C TYR A 64 2.70 9.33 -13.92
N LYS A 65 2.18 10.48 -14.37
CA LYS A 65 2.99 11.68 -14.63
C LYS A 65 3.02 12.64 -13.44
N SER A 66 2.52 12.24 -12.27
CA SER A 66 2.54 13.04 -11.06
C SER A 66 3.14 12.23 -9.92
N LYS A 67 4.30 12.67 -9.42
CA LYS A 67 4.98 12.05 -8.27
C LYS A 67 4.08 12.02 -7.04
N VAL A 68 3.34 13.10 -6.82
CA VAL A 68 2.47 13.24 -5.64
C VAL A 68 1.23 12.35 -5.73
N ASN A 69 0.83 11.93 -6.92
CA ASN A 69 -0.31 11.02 -7.12
C ASN A 69 0.07 9.55 -7.00
N VAL A 70 1.33 9.18 -7.28
CA VAL A 70 1.80 7.79 -7.28
C VAL A 70 2.51 7.37 -6.00
N SER A 71 2.65 8.25 -5.02
CA SER A 71 3.33 7.96 -3.74
C SER A 71 2.48 8.40 -2.57
N MET A 72 2.26 7.50 -1.61
CA MET A 72 1.44 7.74 -0.41
C MET A 72 2.29 8.10 0.83
N TYR A 73 3.48 8.69 0.64
CA TYR A 73 4.52 8.72 1.69
C TYR A 73 4.10 9.44 2.99
N ASN A 74 3.32 10.51 2.89
CA ASN A 74 2.93 11.40 3.99
C ASN A 74 1.41 11.52 4.18
N GLU A 75 0.63 10.55 3.68
CA GLU A 75 -0.84 10.60 3.68
C GLU A 75 -1.46 9.73 4.80
N GLN A 76 -0.69 9.40 5.83
CA GLN A 76 -1.10 8.46 6.87
C GLN A 76 -2.37 8.94 7.62
N GLU A 77 -2.48 10.24 7.89
CA GLU A 77 -3.65 10.82 8.54
C GLU A 77 -4.91 10.69 7.67
N ALA A 78 -4.78 10.88 6.35
CA ALA A 78 -5.88 10.69 5.40
C ALA A 78 -6.29 9.22 5.34
N VAL A 79 -5.33 8.30 5.26
CA VAL A 79 -5.58 6.85 5.30
C VAL A 79 -6.31 6.44 6.59
N ILE A 80 -5.90 6.96 7.74
CA ILE A 80 -6.57 6.68 9.02
C ILE A 80 -8.00 7.23 9.01
N ALA A 81 -8.24 8.41 8.44
CA ALA A 81 -9.57 8.99 8.32
C ALA A 81 -10.50 8.12 7.45
N ASP A 82 -10.02 7.67 6.29
CA ASP A 82 -10.77 6.78 5.39
C ASP A 82 -11.09 5.44 6.05
N LEU A 83 -10.12 4.85 6.76
CA LEU A 83 -10.36 3.59 7.49
C LEU A 83 -11.30 3.76 8.68
N LYS A 84 -11.35 4.94 9.33
CA LYS A 84 -12.38 5.23 10.34
C LYS A 84 -13.76 5.30 9.71
N ILE A 85 -13.90 5.86 8.52
CA ILE A 85 -15.17 5.85 7.78
C ILE A 85 -15.56 4.41 7.42
N PHE A 86 -14.61 3.62 6.90
CA PHE A 86 -14.83 2.19 6.63
C PHE A 86 -15.29 1.43 7.89
N LYS A 87 -14.65 1.68 9.04
CA LYS A 87 -15.04 1.09 10.32
C LYS A 87 -16.46 1.49 10.73
N LEU A 88 -16.81 2.76 10.59
CA LEU A 88 -18.14 3.30 10.92
C LEU A 88 -19.25 2.70 10.04
N THR A 89 -18.94 2.28 8.82
CA THR A 89 -19.89 1.62 7.91
C THR A 89 -19.91 0.09 8.04
N GLY A 90 -19.23 -0.47 9.05
CA GLY A 90 -19.22 -1.92 9.36
C GLY A 90 -18.01 -2.68 8.82
N GLY A 91 -17.09 -2.00 8.15
CA GLY A 91 -15.79 -2.52 7.74
C GLY A 91 -14.95 -2.98 8.93
N MET A 92 -14.24 -4.10 8.78
CA MET A 92 -13.50 -4.70 9.89
C MET A 92 -12.05 -5.00 9.54
N THR A 93 -11.77 -5.47 8.32
CA THR A 93 -10.43 -5.91 7.92
C THR A 93 -10.03 -5.37 6.56
N VAL A 94 -8.74 -5.06 6.43
CA VAL A 94 -8.07 -4.74 5.17
C VAL A 94 -6.86 -5.65 5.00
N VAL A 95 -6.70 -6.21 3.80
CA VAL A 95 -5.46 -6.87 3.38
C VAL A 95 -4.63 -5.87 2.61
N GLU A 96 -3.50 -5.49 3.22
CA GLU A 96 -2.56 -4.51 2.69
C GLU A 96 -1.53 -5.24 1.82
N ASN A 97 -1.57 -5.03 0.51
CA ASN A 97 -0.75 -5.74 -0.48
C ASN A 97 0.44 -4.93 -0.97
N THR A 98 0.92 -3.95 -0.19
CA THR A 98 2.21 -3.31 -0.46
C THR A 98 3.32 -4.25 -0.02
N VAL A 99 4.07 -4.75 -0.99
CA VAL A 99 5.11 -5.78 -0.81
C VAL A 99 6.50 -5.24 -1.15
N ILE A 100 7.51 -6.11 -1.18
CA ILE A 100 8.87 -5.73 -1.57
C ILE A 100 8.84 -5.25 -3.03
N GLY A 101 9.43 -4.07 -3.28
CA GLY A 101 9.44 -3.41 -4.58
C GLY A 101 8.58 -2.14 -4.65
N ILE A 102 7.59 -2.00 -3.76
CA ILE A 102 6.68 -0.83 -3.70
C ILE A 102 6.57 -0.21 -2.30
N ASN A 103 7.64 -0.35 -1.51
CA ASN A 103 7.87 0.33 -0.23
C ASN A 103 6.96 -0.10 0.94
N ARG A 104 6.88 -1.41 1.19
CA ARG A 104 6.20 -1.97 2.38
C ARG A 104 6.74 -1.37 3.70
N ASP A 105 5.85 -0.86 4.55
CA ASP A 105 6.18 -0.33 5.89
C ASP A 105 5.24 -0.91 6.97
N VAL A 106 5.71 -1.96 7.64
CA VAL A 106 4.94 -2.65 8.69
C VAL A 106 4.71 -1.77 9.93
N ALA A 107 5.66 -0.89 10.26
CA ALA A 107 5.53 -0.02 11.43
C ALA A 107 4.39 1.00 11.24
N LYS A 108 4.27 1.56 10.02
CA LYS A 108 3.11 2.39 9.65
C LYS A 108 1.81 1.59 9.68
N MET A 109 1.77 0.37 9.15
CA MET A 109 0.57 -0.49 9.22
C MET A 109 0.11 -0.73 10.66
N VAL A 110 1.03 -1.00 11.59
CA VAL A 110 0.73 -1.15 13.03
C VAL A 110 0.08 0.12 13.58
N ASN A 111 0.63 1.30 13.26
CA ASN A 111 0.06 2.57 13.69
C ASN A 111 -1.34 2.79 13.11
N ILE A 112 -1.52 2.57 11.80
CA ILE A 112 -2.79 2.73 11.10
C ILE A 112 -3.85 1.80 11.70
N SER A 113 -3.52 0.52 11.94
CA SER A 113 -4.46 -0.44 12.54
C SER A 113 -4.89 0.01 13.94
N LYS A 114 -3.95 0.43 14.80
CA LYS A 114 -4.26 0.95 16.14
C LYS A 114 -5.14 2.19 16.09
N SER A 115 -4.84 3.12 15.20
CA SER A 115 -5.50 4.43 15.12
C SER A 115 -6.87 4.39 14.46
N SER A 116 -7.10 3.44 13.55
CA SER A 116 -8.38 3.26 12.85
C SER A 116 -9.32 2.27 13.52
N GLY A 117 -8.78 1.29 14.27
CA GLY A 117 -9.55 0.16 14.80
C GLY A 117 -9.90 -0.90 13.74
N VAL A 118 -9.28 -0.84 12.56
CA VAL A 118 -9.41 -1.82 11.48
C VAL A 118 -8.27 -2.83 11.59
N HIS A 119 -8.59 -4.12 11.42
CA HIS A 119 -7.59 -5.18 11.34
C HIS A 119 -6.83 -5.05 10.02
N ILE A 120 -5.50 -5.11 10.07
CA ILE A 120 -4.66 -5.05 8.87
C ILE A 120 -3.89 -6.36 8.75
N VAL A 121 -4.11 -7.08 7.65
CA VAL A 121 -3.30 -8.24 7.26
C VAL A 121 -2.19 -7.73 6.35
N CYS A 122 -0.94 -8.01 6.70
CA CYS A 122 0.22 -7.58 5.90
C CYS A 122 0.53 -8.61 4.81
N GLY A 123 0.50 -8.17 3.56
CA GLY A 123 0.92 -8.95 2.41
C GLY A 123 2.43 -9.22 2.41
N THR A 124 2.84 -10.23 1.64
CA THR A 124 4.23 -10.62 1.46
C THR A 124 4.52 -10.97 0.01
N GLY A 125 5.80 -11.13 -0.31
CA GLY A 125 6.31 -11.44 -1.64
C GLY A 125 7.00 -10.26 -2.31
N TYR A 126 7.14 -10.37 -3.62
CA TYR A 126 7.76 -9.38 -4.49
C TYR A 126 6.75 -8.92 -5.53
N PHE A 127 6.86 -7.68 -5.95
CA PHE A 127 5.95 -7.09 -6.92
C PHE A 127 6.34 -7.48 -8.36
N VAL A 128 6.34 -6.54 -9.31
CA VAL A 128 6.68 -6.81 -10.72
C VAL A 128 8.19 -6.95 -10.90
N ASP A 129 8.62 -7.69 -11.93
CA ASP A 129 10.01 -8.08 -12.19
C ASP A 129 10.99 -6.92 -12.03
N GLU A 130 10.66 -5.75 -12.55
CA GLU A 130 11.54 -4.60 -12.59
C GLU A 130 11.78 -3.96 -11.22
N THR A 131 10.89 -4.22 -10.26
CA THR A 131 11.00 -3.75 -8.87
C THR A 131 11.66 -4.79 -7.95
N ILE A 132 11.90 -6.01 -8.44
CA ILE A 132 12.54 -7.07 -7.66
C ILE A 132 14.02 -6.72 -7.43
N PRO A 133 14.51 -6.73 -6.17
CA PRO A 133 15.91 -6.47 -5.87
C PRO A 133 16.86 -7.44 -6.63
N ARG A 134 18.01 -6.94 -7.08
CA ARG A 134 18.96 -7.72 -7.91
C ARG A 134 19.47 -8.98 -7.20
N GLU A 135 19.65 -8.89 -5.89
CA GLU A 135 20.01 -10.00 -5.01
C GLU A 135 18.96 -11.11 -5.01
N VAL A 136 17.68 -10.78 -5.18
CA VAL A 136 16.60 -11.76 -5.26
C VAL A 136 16.56 -12.41 -6.64
N LYS A 137 16.79 -11.63 -7.72
CA LYS A 137 16.85 -12.19 -9.09
C LYS A 137 17.97 -13.21 -9.29
N SER A 138 19.02 -13.11 -8.48
CA SER A 138 20.18 -14.02 -8.52
C SER A 138 20.13 -15.11 -7.46
N ALA A 139 19.11 -15.11 -6.58
CA ALA A 139 18.94 -16.10 -5.54
C ALA A 139 18.33 -17.42 -6.08
N SER A 140 18.64 -18.54 -5.42
CA SER A 140 17.91 -19.79 -5.67
C SER A 140 16.49 -19.71 -5.12
N VAL A 141 15.59 -20.56 -5.62
CA VAL A 141 14.21 -20.63 -5.13
C VAL A 141 14.18 -20.90 -3.63
N GLU A 142 15.02 -21.81 -3.15
CA GLU A 142 15.14 -22.15 -1.72
C GLU A 142 15.49 -20.90 -0.91
N LYS A 143 16.43 -20.10 -1.38
CA LYS A 143 16.85 -18.88 -0.68
C LYS A 143 15.73 -17.84 -0.60
N ILE A 144 14.90 -17.75 -1.64
CA ILE A 144 13.73 -16.86 -1.66
C ILE A 144 12.69 -17.29 -0.60
N THR A 145 12.53 -18.60 -0.36
CA THR A 145 11.57 -19.10 0.64
C THR A 145 11.94 -18.76 2.10
N GLU A 146 13.19 -18.36 2.36
CA GLU A 146 13.65 -17.97 3.70
C GLU A 146 13.31 -16.51 4.07
N VAL A 147 12.87 -15.71 3.10
CA VAL A 147 12.55 -14.29 3.29
C VAL A 147 11.22 -14.16 4.03
N ARG A 148 11.22 -13.43 5.16
CA ARG A 148 10.04 -13.15 5.99
C ARG A 148 9.73 -11.65 5.96
#